data_AF-A0A8H5I2W6-F1
#
_entry.id   AF-A0A8H5I2W6-F1
#
_cell.length_a   1.000
_cell.length_b   1.000
_cell.length_c   1.000
_cell.angle_alpha   90.00
_cell.angle_beta   90.00
_cell.angle_gamma   90.00
#
_symmetry.space_group_name_H-M   'P 1'
#
loop_
_entity.id
_entity.type
_entity.pdbx_description
1 polymer ?
#
loop_
_entity_poly.entity_id
_entity_poly.type
_entity_poly.pdbx_seq_one_letter_code
_entity_poly.pdbx_strand_id
1 'polypeptide(L)' 'MKSFLFVLLSATLGLAAKVLAQKPQMGWNSWNSFKLNVSDELVRSTADAFIDTGLAKLGYDHVLIDDGWQD' A
#
# COMPACT_ATOMS: atom_id res chain seq x y z
N MET A 1 33.34 34.18 -23.83
CA MET A 1 33.34 32.70 -23.80
C MET A 1 33.46 32.27 -22.36
N LYS A 2 32.39 31.67 -21.81
CA LYS A 2 32.13 31.20 -20.43
C LYS A 2 30.68 31.61 -20.12
N SER A 3 29.90 30.70 -19.54
CA SER A 3 28.50 30.91 -19.09
C SER A 3 27.34 30.49 -19.99
N PHE A 4 27.49 29.42 -20.79
CA PHE A 4 26.32 28.68 -21.31
C PHE A 4 26.32 27.17 -20.98
N LEU A 5 27.27 26.69 -20.17
CA LEU A 5 27.46 25.26 -19.90
C LEU A 5 27.11 24.84 -18.46
N PHE A 6 26.04 25.39 -17.88
CA PHE A 6 25.65 25.11 -16.49
C PHE A 6 24.15 24.93 -16.25
N VAL A 7 23.34 24.63 -17.28
CA VAL A 7 21.88 24.46 -17.12
C VAL A 7 21.41 23.00 -17.35
N LEU A 8 22.29 22.08 -17.77
CA LEU A 8 21.89 20.69 -18.07
C LEU A 8 22.25 19.65 -16.99
N LEU A 9 22.92 20.02 -15.90
CA LEU A 9 23.41 19.04 -14.90
C LEU A 9 22.58 18.98 -13.59
N SER A 10 21.47 19.70 -13.47
CA SER A 10 20.65 19.70 -12.24
C SER A 10 19.35 18.90 -12.34
N ALA A 11 19.06 18.25 -13.47
CA ALA A 11 17.82 17.50 -13.67
C ALA A 11 17.92 15.99 -13.36
N THR A 12 19.09 15.48 -12.93
CA THR A 12 19.32 14.03 -12.73
C THR A 12 19.49 13.61 -11.27
N LEU A 13 19.14 14.46 -10.30
CA LEU A 13 19.03 14.06 -8.90
C LEU A 13 17.65 13.44 -8.61
N GLY A 14 17.50 12.20 -9.07
CA GLY A 14 16.87 11.11 -8.31
C GLY A 14 15.44 11.33 -7.81
N LEU A 15 14.46 11.32 -8.70
CA LEU A 15 13.18 10.69 -8.35
C LEU A 15 13.33 9.19 -8.64
N ALA A 16 14.04 8.46 -7.77
CA ALA A 16 14.02 7.01 -7.82
C ALA A 16 12.59 6.58 -7.49
N ALA A 17 11.78 6.32 -8.51
CA ALA A 17 10.43 5.83 -8.33
C ALA A 17 10.51 4.55 -7.48
N LYS A 18 9.77 4.52 -6.37
CA LYS A 18 9.67 3.32 -5.54
C LYS A 18 9.04 2.24 -6.40
N VAL A 19 9.84 1.24 -6.77
CA VAL A 19 9.35 0.09 -7.54
C VAL A 19 8.43 -0.70 -6.61
N LEU A 20 7.13 -0.63 -6.86
CA LEU A 20 6.12 -1.40 -6.14
C LEU A 20 6.10 -2.85 -6.63
N ALA A 21 5.53 -3.75 -5.84
CA ALA A 21 5.29 -5.14 -6.20
C ALA A 21 6.53 -5.93 -6.68
N GLN A 22 7.71 -5.66 -6.12
CA GLN A 22 8.92 -6.47 -6.35
C GLN A 22 8.79 -7.92 -5.84
N LYS A 23 7.84 -8.16 -4.94
CA LYS A 23 7.39 -9.47 -4.47
C LYS A 23 5.86 -9.48 -4.48
N PRO A 24 5.21 -10.66 -4.53
CA PRO A 24 3.77 -10.74 -4.33
C PRO A 24 3.35 -10.03 -3.05
N GLN A 25 2.30 -9.21 -3.12
CA GLN A 25 1.73 -8.56 -1.94
C GLN A 25 1.10 -9.61 -1.01
N MET A 26 1.15 -9.34 0.28
CA MET A 26 0.58 -10.20 1.31
C MET A 26 -0.44 -9.42 2.13
N GLY A 27 -1.56 -10.05 2.43
CA GLY A 27 -2.67 -9.39 3.08
C GLY A 27 -3.90 -10.28 3.21
N TRP A 28 -5.04 -9.64 3.45
CA TRP A 28 -6.35 -10.27 3.54
C TRP A 28 -7.36 -9.48 2.71
N ASN A 29 -8.38 -10.17 2.21
CA ASN A 29 -9.47 -9.59 1.43
C ASN A 29 -10.81 -9.92 2.10
N SER A 30 -11.70 -8.93 2.20
CA SER A 30 -12.97 -9.05 2.92
C SER A 30 -13.95 -10.07 2.35
N TRP A 31 -13.86 -10.37 1.04
CA TRP A 31 -14.86 -11.15 0.32
C TRP A 31 -15.06 -12.55 0.88
N ASN A 32 -13.97 -13.25 1.21
CA ASN A 32 -14.05 -14.66 1.61
C ASN A 32 -14.74 -14.86 2.96
N SER A 33 -14.71 -13.84 3.82
CA SER A 33 -15.29 -13.90 5.16
C SER A 33 -16.63 -13.19 5.27
N PHE A 34 -16.79 -12.03 4.60
CA PHE A 34 -17.89 -11.11 4.89
C PHE A 34 -18.78 -10.77 3.70
N LYS A 35 -18.36 -11.06 2.45
CA LYS A 35 -19.09 -10.70 1.23
C LYS A 35 -19.42 -9.20 1.24
N LEU A 36 -20.70 -8.83 1.07
CA LEU A 36 -21.18 -7.45 1.04
C LEU A 36 -21.30 -6.81 2.43
N ASN A 37 -21.08 -7.54 3.52
CA ASN A 37 -21.21 -7.02 4.87
C ASN A 37 -19.91 -6.36 5.35
N VAL A 38 -19.55 -5.23 4.73
CA VAL A 38 -18.35 -4.45 5.09
C VAL A 38 -18.74 -3.17 5.84
N SER A 39 -17.95 -2.79 6.83
CA SER A 39 -18.10 -1.53 7.59
C SER A 39 -16.73 -0.95 7.96
N ASP A 40 -16.67 0.36 8.29
CA ASP A 40 -15.44 1.02 8.78
C ASP A 40 -14.88 0.31 10.03
N GLU A 41 -15.75 -0.09 10.96
CA GLU A 41 -15.37 -0.82 12.18
C GLU A 41 -14.72 -2.17 11.84
N LEU A 42 -15.27 -2.92 10.88
CA LEU A 42 -14.71 -4.19 10.44
C LEU A 42 -13.31 -4.01 9.85
N VAL A 43 -13.12 -2.99 9.00
CA VAL A 43 -11.82 -2.72 8.36
C VAL A 43 -10.76 -2.35 9.39
N ARG A 44 -11.08 -1.46 10.33
CA ARG A 44 -10.16 -1.05 11.41
C ARG A 44 -9.80 -2.21 12.32
N SER A 45 -10.79 -2.94 12.82
CA SER A 45 -10.55 -4.10 13.69
C SER A 45 -9.75 -5.21 13.00
N THR A 46 -9.91 -5.39 11.68
CA THR A 46 -9.08 -6.33 10.91
C THR A 46 -7.63 -5.86 10.83
N ALA A 47 -7.40 -4.55 10.64
CA ALA A 47 -6.04 -3.98 10.67
C ALA A 47 -5.40 -4.10 12.06
N ASP A 48 -6.16 -3.88 13.13
CA ASP A 48 -5.68 -4.07 14.50
C ASP A 48 -5.31 -5.55 14.75
N ALA A 49 -6.15 -6.47 14.28
CA ALA A 49 -5.87 -7.92 14.38
C ALA A 49 -4.56 -8.31 13.69
N PHE A 50 -4.19 -7.67 12.57
CA PHE A 50 -2.90 -7.93 11.92
C PHE A 50 -1.71 -7.57 12.82
N ILE A 51 -1.83 -6.49 13.61
CA ILE A 51 -0.80 -6.05 14.54
C ILE A 51 -0.77 -6.99 15.75
N ASP A 52 -1.92 -7.23 16.36
CA ASP A 52 -2.06 -7.99 17.61
C ASP A 52 -1.64 -9.46 17.45
N THR A 53 -1.95 -10.05 16.30
CA THR A 53 -1.54 -11.43 15.97
C THR A 53 -0.09 -11.52 15.46
N GLY A 54 0.56 -10.38 15.18
CA GLY A 54 1.91 -10.33 14.63
C GLY A 54 2.00 -10.62 13.13
N LEU A 55 0.88 -10.81 12.42
CA LEU A 55 0.86 -11.00 10.97
C LEU A 55 1.49 -9.83 10.20
N ALA A 56 1.31 -8.60 10.70
CA ALA A 56 1.95 -7.41 10.13
C ALA A 56 3.49 -7.54 10.14
N LYS A 57 4.08 -8.13 11.18
CA LYS A 57 5.53 -8.37 11.27
C LYS A 57 6.02 -9.43 10.29
N LEU A 58 5.13 -10.30 9.82
CA LEU A 58 5.41 -11.32 8.80
C LEU A 58 5.17 -10.81 7.36
N GLY A 59 4.76 -9.54 7.20
CA GLY A 59 4.55 -8.91 5.91
C GLY A 59 3.11 -8.92 5.40
N TYR A 60 2.13 -9.38 6.20
CA TYR A 60 0.71 -9.16 5.89
C TYR A 60 0.34 -7.72 6.26
N ASP A 61 0.44 -6.83 5.29
CA ASP A 61 0.31 -5.37 5.50
C ASP A 61 -0.77 -4.73 4.61
N HIS A 62 -1.52 -5.53 3.85
CA HIS A 62 -2.65 -5.06 3.04
C HIS A 62 -3.99 -5.59 3.59
N VAL A 63 -4.89 -4.69 3.97
CA VAL A 63 -6.31 -4.98 4.23
C VAL A 63 -7.11 -4.54 3.00
N LEU A 64 -7.52 -5.49 2.17
CA LEU A 64 -8.24 -5.23 0.93
C LEU A 64 -9.75 -5.27 1.18
N ILE A 65 -10.39 -4.13 0.98
CA ILE A 65 -11.83 -4.00 0.95
C ILE A 65 -12.30 -4.44 -0.44
N ASP A 66 -13.05 -5.54 -0.50
CA ASP A 66 -13.70 -6.01 -1.73
C ASP A 66 -15.05 -5.30 -1.92
N ASP A 67 -16.00 -5.89 -2.65
CA ASP A 67 -17.30 -5.28 -2.93
C ASP A 67 -18.17 -5.01 -1.66
N GLY A 68 -19.15 -4.12 -1.78
CA GLY A 68 -20.12 -3.80 -0.70
C GLY A 68 -19.75 -2.62 0.21
N TRP A 69 -18.77 -1.79 -0.18
CA TRP A 69 -18.34 -0.60 0.60
C TRP A 69 -19.00 0.72 0.16
N GLN A 70 -19.55 0.76 -1.05
CA GLN A 70 -20.17 1.94 -1.66
C GLN A 70 -21.69 1.91 -1.49
N ASP A 71 -22.30 3.10 -1.37
CA ASP A 71 -23.76 3.30 -1.31
C ASP A 71 -24.43 3.31 -2.69
#